data_AF-X6LPP4-F1
#
_entry.id   AF-X6LPP4-F1
#
_cell.length_a   1.000
_cell.length_b   1.000
_cell.length_c   1.000
_cell.angle_alpha   90.00
_cell.angle_beta   90.00
_cell.angle_gamma   90.00
#
_symmetry.space_group_name_H-M   'P 1'
#
loop_
_entity.id
_entity.type
_entity.pdbx_description
1 polymer ?
#
loop_
_entity_poly.entity_id
_entity_poly.type
_entity_poly.pdbx_seq_one_letter_code
_entity_poly.pdbx_strand_id
1 'polypeptide(L)'
;METLEVKKKDNLYFHFFYDKKKVTTSESIDVLHIHLQRYSYSLNSNHIYLFIWNVDMYNCSLIDKVKCNGGMQNISNHEIAKEGDKKYAKEIKTLIRLFGDSVNKEELQQKIVYYNGNIEMMIKDLVQQFVEKESKLETESKTNELENTEQKQNQEKTVNEINDNSKNIQKEMEKTEIGEIKPGINLQGYCINQTCLAAKVKLPVWVNIGFDNITFVSDNASFSCPDCKKSTVTSIIKAMFYNAEHSIYASGDPMPVNDNNYQCSYAIKPGLSYELKANKIRQHAKNIEDLRERSERAMNDVEIRNLVTELQKYEITVVKPPNY
;
A
#
# COMPACT_ATOMS: atom_id res chain seq x y z
N MET A 1 -12.36 -0.42 -29.45
CA MET A 1 -11.32 -0.67 -28.44
C MET A 1 -10.23 -1.54 -29.03
N GLU A 2 -9.12 -0.92 -29.40
CA GLU A 2 -7.91 -1.62 -29.86
C GLU A 2 -6.89 -1.65 -28.72
N THR A 3 -6.29 -2.82 -28.49
CA THR A 3 -5.18 -2.98 -27.55
C THR A 3 -3.91 -2.55 -28.25
N LEU A 4 -3.30 -1.47 -27.78
CA LEU A 4 -2.11 -0.90 -28.44
C LEU A 4 -0.84 -1.66 -28.05
N GLU A 5 -0.68 -2.02 -26.77
CA GLU A 5 0.53 -2.68 -26.29
C GLU A 5 0.28 -3.32 -24.91
N VAL A 6 0.86 -4.49 -24.67
CA VAL A 6 0.93 -5.13 -23.34
C VAL A 6 2.40 -5.35 -23.01
N LYS A 7 2.90 -4.68 -21.98
CA LYS A 7 4.26 -4.92 -21.46
C LYS A 7 4.16 -5.61 -20.11
N LYS A 8 4.96 -6.67 -19.95
CA LYS A 8 5.10 -7.44 -18.70
C LYS A 8 6.53 -7.28 -18.20
N LYS A 9 6.68 -6.85 -16.94
CA LYS A 9 7.95 -6.88 -16.23
C LYS A 9 7.68 -7.04 -14.73
N ASP A 10 8.34 -8.03 -14.11
CA ASP A 10 8.36 -8.28 -12.67
C ASP A 10 6.99 -8.20 -11.98
N ASN A 11 6.07 -9.06 -12.44
CA ASN A 11 4.67 -9.16 -12.01
C ASN A 11 3.77 -7.95 -12.30
N LEU A 12 4.25 -6.82 -12.85
CA LEU A 12 3.39 -5.74 -13.34
C LEU A 12 2.91 -5.96 -14.77
N TYR A 13 1.61 -5.76 -14.98
CA TYR A 13 0.97 -5.72 -16.30
C TYR A 13 0.51 -4.29 -16.61
N PHE A 14 0.97 -3.76 -17.74
CA PHE A 14 0.52 -2.49 -18.27
C PHE A 14 -0.39 -2.77 -19.45
N HIS A 15 -1.66 -2.37 -19.35
CA HIS A 15 -2.59 -2.45 -20.47
C HIS A 15 -2.95 -1.06 -20.95
N PHE A 16 -2.62 -0.79 -22.22
CA PHE A 16 -2.99 0.44 -22.91
C PHE A 16 -4.14 0.14 -23.86
N PHE A 17 -5.30 0.75 -23.61
CA PHE A 17 -6.44 0.66 -24.51
C PHE A 17 -6.73 2.01 -25.13
N TYR A 18 -6.98 2.00 -26.43
CA TYR A 18 -7.42 3.17 -27.18
C TYR A 18 -8.83 2.90 -27.71
N ASP A 19 -9.76 3.79 -27.40
CA ASP A 19 -11.13 3.71 -27.90
C ASP A 19 -11.49 5.00 -28.64
N LYS A 20 -11.77 4.85 -29.93
CA LYS A 20 -12.19 5.94 -30.81
C LYS A 20 -13.70 5.87 -30.95
N LYS A 21 -14.43 6.70 -30.19
CA LYS A 21 -15.89 6.77 -30.30
C LYS A 21 -16.29 7.88 -31.27
N LYS A 22 -17.00 7.51 -32.35
CA LYS A 22 -17.72 8.47 -33.19
C LYS A 22 -19.01 8.87 -32.47
N VAL A 23 -19.13 10.14 -32.10
CA VAL A 23 -20.40 10.73 -31.67
C VAL A 23 -21.13 11.26 -32.91
N THR A 24 -22.46 11.18 -32.93
CA THR A 24 -23.35 11.45 -34.09
C THR A 24 -23.37 12.89 -34.61
N THR A 25 -22.36 13.70 -34.29
CA THR A 25 -22.17 15.06 -34.83
C THR A 25 -20.67 15.30 -35.00
N SER A 26 -20.15 15.05 -36.22
CA SER A 26 -18.80 15.38 -36.79
C SER A 26 -17.52 15.43 -35.91
N GLU A 27 -17.55 15.05 -34.63
CA GLU A 27 -16.44 15.13 -33.68
C GLU A 27 -16.11 13.71 -33.21
N SER A 28 -14.85 13.32 -33.43
CA SER A 28 -14.29 12.10 -32.86
C SER A 28 -13.71 12.42 -31.48
N ILE A 29 -14.11 11.64 -30.47
CA ILE A 29 -13.50 11.71 -29.14
C ILE A 29 -12.49 10.56 -29.05
N ASP A 30 -11.23 10.94 -28.84
CA ASP A 30 -10.14 9.99 -28.60
C ASP A 30 -9.99 9.82 -27.08
N VAL A 31 -10.08 8.58 -26.61
CA VAL A 31 -9.95 8.26 -25.18
C VAL A 31 -8.81 7.27 -24.96
N LEU A 32 -7.83 7.67 -24.15
CA LEU A 32 -6.73 6.80 -23.76
C LEU A 32 -7.00 6.21 -22.38
N HIS A 33 -7.03 4.88 -22.29
CA HIS A 33 -7.13 4.16 -21.03
C HIS A 33 -5.77 3.56 -20.65
N ILE A 34 -5.28 3.90 -19.45
CA ILE A 34 -4.05 3.35 -18.89
C ILE A 34 -4.43 2.48 -17.69
N HIS A 35 -4.23 1.18 -17.77
CA HIS A 35 -4.38 0.27 -16.63
C HIS A 35 -3.00 -0.06 -16.05
N LEU A 36 -2.76 0.46 -14.84
CA LEU A 36 -1.77 -0.05 -13.90
C LEU A 36 -2.46 -1.08 -13.01
N GLN A 37 -1.73 -2.07 -12.52
CA GLN A 37 -2.28 -3.20 -11.74
C GLN A 37 -3.17 -2.86 -10.53
N ARG A 38 -3.25 -1.59 -10.10
CA ARG A 38 -4.16 -1.07 -9.05
C ARG A 38 -4.94 0.19 -9.44
N TYR A 39 -4.71 0.75 -10.62
CA TYR A 39 -5.29 2.02 -11.05
C TYR A 39 -5.64 2.00 -12.54
N SER A 40 -6.80 2.53 -12.92
CA SER A 40 -7.14 2.78 -14.30
C SER A 40 -7.42 4.25 -14.55
N TYR A 41 -6.76 4.83 -15.54
CA TYR A 41 -6.93 6.23 -15.93
C TYR A 41 -7.67 6.26 -17.26
N SER A 42 -8.60 7.20 -17.44
CA SER A 42 -9.19 7.50 -18.74
C SER A 42 -9.03 8.98 -19.04
N LEU A 43 -8.27 9.29 -20.09
CA LEU A 43 -8.02 10.64 -20.58
C LEU A 43 -8.94 10.92 -21.77
N ASN A 44 -9.76 11.96 -21.66
CA ASN A 44 -10.51 12.58 -22.76
C ASN A 44 -9.99 14.03 -22.90
N SER A 45 -10.05 14.61 -24.11
CA SER A 45 -9.60 15.97 -24.44
C SER A 45 -10.06 17.07 -23.48
N ASN A 46 -11.15 16.84 -22.73
CA ASN A 46 -11.68 17.77 -21.74
C ASN A 46 -11.78 17.24 -20.29
N HIS A 47 -11.49 15.95 -20.02
CA HIS A 47 -11.66 15.34 -18.69
C HIS A 47 -10.65 14.22 -18.40
N ILE A 48 -10.13 14.19 -17.17
CA ILE A 48 -9.31 13.09 -16.65
C ILE A 48 -10.18 12.31 -15.64
N TYR A 49 -10.38 11.02 -15.89
CA TYR A 49 -11.06 10.12 -14.95
C TYR A 49 -10.02 9.21 -14.29
N LEU A 50 -10.00 9.22 -12.96
CA LEU A 50 -9.22 8.30 -12.15
C LEU A 50 -10.13 7.23 -11.58
N PHE A 51 -9.85 5.97 -11.87
CA PHE A 51 -10.53 4.82 -11.31
C PHE A 51 -9.51 4.02 -10.50
N ILE A 52 -9.83 3.73 -9.24
CA ILE A 52 -9.00 2.89 -8.38
C ILE A 52 -9.67 1.52 -8.30
N TRP A 53 -8.94 0.46 -8.64
CA TRP A 53 -9.43 -0.91 -8.49
C TRP A 53 -8.82 -1.50 -7.22
N ASN A 54 -9.66 -1.82 -6.23
CA ASN A 54 -9.28 -2.67 -5.12
C ASN A 54 -9.56 -4.12 -5.52
N VAL A 55 -8.54 -4.97 -5.47
CA VAL A 55 -8.63 -6.38 -5.87
C VAL A 55 -9.59 -7.18 -4.96
N ASP A 56 -9.93 -6.65 -3.77
CA ASP A 56 -10.79 -7.34 -2.80
C ASP A 56 -12.25 -6.84 -2.73
N MET A 57 -12.67 -5.87 -3.56
CA MET A 57 -14.06 -5.39 -3.59
C MET A 57 -14.44 -4.85 -4.97
N TYR A 58 -15.46 -5.45 -5.60
CA TYR A 58 -16.12 -4.98 -6.83
C TYR A 58 -16.93 -3.67 -6.64
N ASN A 59 -16.35 -2.64 -6.02
CA ASN A 59 -16.98 -1.33 -5.90
C ASN A 59 -16.13 -0.25 -6.58
N CYS A 60 -16.63 0.22 -7.72
CA CYS A 60 -16.07 1.34 -8.45
C CYS A 60 -16.49 2.65 -7.76
N SER A 61 -15.54 3.42 -7.25
CA SER A 61 -15.80 4.74 -6.65
C SER A 61 -15.30 5.83 -7.59
N LEU A 62 -16.22 6.65 -8.12
CA LEU A 62 -15.90 7.80 -8.96
C LEU A 62 -15.36 8.92 -8.06
N ILE A 63 -14.05 9.17 -8.10
CA ILE A 63 -13.44 10.28 -7.36
C ILE A 63 -13.40 11.50 -8.29
N ASP A 64 -14.43 12.33 -8.14
CA ASP A 64 -14.56 13.71 -8.62
C ASP A 64 -14.77 13.94 -10.14
N LYS A 65 -15.79 14.74 -10.46
CA LYS A 65 -16.00 15.33 -11.80
C LYS A 65 -15.41 16.75 -11.79
N VAL A 66 -14.16 16.89 -12.22
CA VAL A 66 -13.58 18.23 -12.41
C VAL A 66 -14.09 18.80 -13.73
N LYS A 67 -14.98 19.80 -13.66
CA LYS A 67 -15.55 20.50 -14.83
C LYS A 67 -14.60 21.62 -15.26
N CYS A 68 -13.91 21.42 -16.37
CA CYS A 68 -13.08 22.46 -16.99
C CYS A 68 -13.98 23.38 -17.83
N ASN A 69 -14.32 24.56 -17.31
CA ASN A 69 -15.04 25.57 -18.08
C ASN A 69 -14.05 26.28 -19.01
N GLY A 70 -14.09 25.95 -20.30
CA GLY A 70 -13.33 26.64 -21.35
C GLY A 70 -13.93 28.01 -21.64
N GLY A 71 -13.35 29.06 -21.05
CA GLY A 71 -13.62 30.44 -21.41
C GLY A 71 -12.56 30.95 -22.37
N MET A 72 -12.95 31.24 -23.60
CA MET A 72 -12.10 31.89 -24.62
C MET A 72 -12.00 33.38 -24.26
N GLN A 73 -10.86 33.82 -23.71
CA GLN A 73 -10.61 35.24 -23.40
C GLN A 73 -9.61 35.82 -24.41
N ASN A 74 -9.99 36.96 -24.99
CA ASN A 74 -9.19 37.72 -25.94
C ASN A 74 -7.99 38.38 -25.25
N ILE A 75 -6.83 38.22 -25.87
CA ILE A 75 -5.52 38.67 -25.38
C ILE A 75 -5.34 40.15 -25.73
N SER A 76 -5.18 41.01 -24.73
CA SER A 76 -4.57 42.34 -24.89
C SER A 76 -3.09 42.26 -24.50
N ASN A 77 -2.22 42.54 -25.46
CA ASN A 77 -0.77 42.48 -25.34
C ASN A 77 -0.24 43.55 -24.37
N HIS A 78 0.24 43.13 -23.19
CA HIS A 78 1.39 43.76 -22.54
C HIS A 78 2.00 42.83 -21.48
N GLU A 79 3.32 42.67 -21.52
CA GLU A 79 4.23 41.91 -20.62
C GLU A 79 4.76 40.55 -21.12
N ILE A 80 5.77 40.65 -22.00
CA ILE A 80 6.63 39.55 -22.45
C ILE A 80 7.68 39.26 -21.37
N ALA A 81 7.28 38.71 -20.23
CA ALA A 81 8.16 37.99 -19.31
C ALA A 81 7.34 37.08 -18.40
N LYS A 82 7.54 35.76 -18.52
CA LYS A 82 6.94 34.66 -17.73
C LYS A 82 5.47 34.28 -18.02
N GLU A 83 4.96 34.56 -19.22
CA GLU A 83 3.60 34.11 -19.58
C GLU A 83 3.52 32.59 -19.87
N GLY A 84 4.63 31.97 -20.27
CA GLY A 84 4.71 30.52 -20.52
C GLY A 84 4.40 29.65 -19.30
N ASP A 85 4.76 30.11 -18.09
CA ASP A 85 4.59 29.34 -16.85
C ASP A 85 3.12 29.17 -16.43
N LYS A 86 2.23 30.07 -16.87
CA LYS A 86 0.81 30.00 -16.52
C LYS A 86 0.03 29.04 -17.40
N LYS A 87 0.50 28.74 -18.61
CA LYS A 87 -0.25 27.98 -19.62
C LYS A 87 -0.57 26.55 -19.16
N TYR A 88 0.34 25.91 -18.43
CA TYR A 88 0.20 24.50 -18.00
C TYR A 88 0.15 24.31 -16.49
N ALA A 89 -0.20 25.36 -15.74
CA ALA A 89 -0.14 25.33 -14.28
C ALA A 89 -1.07 24.26 -13.66
N LYS A 90 -2.22 23.96 -14.30
CA LYS A 90 -3.19 22.97 -13.80
C LYS A 90 -2.71 21.54 -14.05
N GLU A 91 -2.13 21.32 -15.22
CA GLU A 91 -1.56 20.07 -15.69
C GLU A 91 -0.37 19.68 -14.79
N ILE A 92 0.57 20.61 -14.59
CA ILE A 92 1.74 20.40 -13.71
C ILE A 92 1.28 20.11 -12.27
N LYS A 93 0.32 20.89 -11.74
CA LYS A 93 -0.21 20.66 -10.38
C LYS A 93 -0.87 19.27 -10.25
N THR A 94 -1.55 18.81 -11.29
CA THR A 94 -2.19 17.50 -11.32
C THR A 94 -1.15 16.38 -11.37
N LEU A 95 -0.09 16.54 -12.17
CA LEU A 95 0.99 15.57 -12.26
C LEU A 95 1.80 15.47 -10.97
N ILE A 96 2.10 16.60 -10.31
CA ILE A 96 2.70 16.58 -8.96
C ILE A 96 1.83 15.81 -7.98
N ARG A 97 0.50 15.97 -8.05
CA ARG A 97 -0.41 15.20 -7.18
C ARG A 97 -0.44 13.71 -7.50
N LEU A 98 -0.28 13.33 -8.78
CA LEU A 98 -0.29 11.94 -9.22
C LEU A 98 1.00 11.20 -8.88
N PHE A 99 2.15 11.85 -9.09
CA PHE A 99 3.47 11.24 -8.87
C PHE A 99 4.07 11.58 -7.50
N GLY A 100 3.45 12.49 -6.74
CA GLY A 100 3.94 12.90 -5.42
C GLY A 100 5.34 13.51 -5.49
N ASP A 101 6.16 13.21 -4.48
CA ASP A 101 7.53 13.73 -4.36
C ASP A 101 8.54 13.04 -5.30
N SER A 102 8.08 12.07 -6.11
CA SER A 102 8.93 11.31 -7.01
C SER A 102 9.32 12.06 -8.28
N VAL A 103 8.64 13.18 -8.59
CA VAL A 103 8.94 14.05 -9.74
C VAL A 103 9.08 15.49 -9.27
N ASN A 104 10.13 16.15 -9.73
CA ASN A 104 10.40 17.55 -9.44
C ASN A 104 9.54 18.49 -10.33
N LYS A 105 9.07 19.61 -9.78
CA LYS A 105 8.21 20.58 -10.48
C LYS A 105 8.90 21.25 -11.67
N GLU A 106 10.16 21.64 -11.50
CA GLU A 106 10.96 22.28 -12.54
C GLU A 106 11.21 21.30 -13.70
N GLU A 107 11.44 20.01 -13.39
CA GLU A 107 11.56 18.95 -14.41
C GLU A 107 10.26 18.80 -15.23
N LEU A 108 9.09 18.82 -14.57
CA LEU A 108 7.79 18.80 -15.26
C LEU A 108 7.60 20.02 -16.15
N GLN A 109 8.02 21.20 -15.71
CA GLN A 109 7.96 22.43 -16.51
C GLN A 109 8.84 22.33 -17.76
N GLN A 110 10.04 21.76 -17.64
CA GLN A 110 10.93 21.57 -18.80
C GLN A 110 10.36 20.53 -19.76
N LYS A 111 9.87 19.40 -19.26
CA LYS A 111 9.30 18.33 -20.08
C LYS A 111 8.02 18.77 -20.80
N ILE A 112 7.14 19.54 -20.15
CA ILE A 112 5.92 20.00 -20.81
C ILE A 112 6.22 20.99 -21.95
N VAL A 113 7.27 21.80 -21.82
CA VAL A 113 7.77 22.65 -22.91
C VAL A 113 8.39 21.79 -24.01
N TYR A 114 9.24 20.81 -23.65
CA TYR A 114 9.87 19.89 -24.59
C TYR A 114 8.87 19.11 -25.44
N TYR A 115 7.80 18.61 -24.83
CA TYR A 115 6.71 17.91 -25.51
C TYR A 115 5.66 18.85 -26.11
N ASN A 116 5.93 20.17 -26.20
CA ASN A 116 5.02 21.18 -26.75
C ASN A 116 3.60 21.13 -26.15
N GLY A 117 3.48 20.82 -24.86
CA GLY A 117 2.21 20.68 -24.14
C GLY A 117 1.54 19.32 -24.30
N ASN A 118 2.15 18.35 -24.99
CA ASN A 118 1.61 16.99 -25.11
C ASN A 118 1.80 16.19 -23.80
N ILE A 119 0.78 16.23 -22.95
CA ILE A 119 0.77 15.58 -21.63
C ILE A 119 0.92 14.06 -21.74
N GLU A 120 0.34 13.45 -22.77
CA GLU A 120 0.39 11.99 -22.95
C GLU A 120 1.83 11.51 -23.15
N MET A 121 2.57 12.15 -24.06
CA MET A 121 3.99 11.82 -24.29
C MET A 121 4.83 12.03 -23.03
N MET A 122 4.56 13.12 -22.30
CA MET A 122 5.25 13.39 -21.05
C MET A 122 4.97 12.33 -19.97
N ILE A 123 3.73 11.87 -19.82
CA ILE A 123 3.39 10.80 -18.88
C ILE A 123 4.09 9.49 -19.27
N LYS A 124 4.09 9.13 -20.57
CA LYS A 124 4.78 7.94 -21.08
C LYS A 124 6.28 7.98 -20.74
N ASP A 125 6.93 9.11 -20.95
CA ASP A 125 8.33 9.34 -20.63
C ASP A 125 8.61 9.26 -19.12
N LEU A 126 7.78 9.89 -18.27
CA LEU A 126 7.92 9.79 -16.81
C LEU A 126 7.79 8.35 -16.32
N VAL A 127 6.79 7.61 -16.79
CA VAL A 127 6.59 6.20 -16.42
C VAL A 127 7.79 5.34 -16.85
N GLN A 128 8.31 5.56 -18.05
CA GLN A 128 9.50 4.85 -18.54
C GLN A 128 10.72 5.11 -17.64
N GLN A 129 10.94 6.37 -17.25
CA GLN A 129 12.03 6.72 -16.33
C GLN A 129 11.91 6.06 -14.96
N PHE A 130 10.70 5.89 -14.43
CA PHE A 130 10.49 5.17 -13.17
C PHE A 130 10.88 3.70 -13.28
N VAL A 131 10.45 3.02 -14.35
CA VAL A 131 10.77 1.61 -14.58
C VAL A 131 12.29 1.39 -14.74
N GLU A 132 12.98 2.33 -15.38
CA GLU A 132 14.44 2.26 -15.53
C GLU A 132 15.18 2.50 -14.22
N LYS A 133 14.76 3.50 -13.42
CA LYS A 133 15.36 3.79 -12.11
C LYS A 133 15.20 2.62 -11.15
N GLU A 134 14.04 1.98 -11.12
CA GLU A 134 13.78 0.81 -10.28
C GLU A 134 14.71 -0.36 -10.64
N SER A 135 14.89 -0.64 -11.94
CA SER A 135 15.80 -1.71 -12.38
C SER A 135 17.28 -1.47 -12.05
N LYS A 136 17.73 -0.20 -11.99
CA LYS A 136 19.10 0.15 -11.59
C LYS A 136 19.33 -0.06 -10.10
N LEU A 137 18.38 0.37 -9.27
CA LEU A 137 18.46 0.20 -7.82
C LEU A 137 18.49 -1.28 -7.40
N GLU A 138 17.75 -2.14 -8.09
CA GLU A 138 17.76 -3.58 -7.82
C GLU A 138 19.12 -4.23 -8.16
N THR A 139 19.77 -3.74 -9.22
CA THR A 139 21.09 -4.24 -9.65
C THR A 139 22.20 -3.74 -8.72
N GLU A 140 22.15 -2.48 -8.29
CA GLU A 140 23.08 -1.90 -7.32
C GLU A 140 22.93 -2.56 -5.93
N SER A 141 21.71 -2.88 -5.49
CA SER A 141 21.47 -3.59 -4.24
C SER A 141 22.10 -4.98 -4.22
N LYS A 142 22.01 -5.72 -5.34
CA LYS A 142 22.61 -7.06 -5.48
C LYS A 142 24.14 -7.00 -5.53
N THR A 143 24.72 -5.93 -6.05
CA THR A 143 26.17 -5.77 -6.16
C THR A 143 26.81 -5.42 -4.81
N ASN A 144 26.15 -4.57 -4.01
CA ASN A 144 26.59 -4.21 -2.67
C ASN A 144 26.48 -5.37 -1.66
N GLU A 145 25.60 -6.35 -1.89
CA GLU A 145 25.53 -7.58 -1.07
C GLU A 145 26.69 -8.53 -1.36
N LEU A 146 27.13 -8.61 -2.63
CA LEU A 146 28.28 -9.43 -3.05
C LEU A 146 29.61 -8.86 -2.54
N GLU A 147 29.83 -7.53 -2.61
CA GLU A 147 31.06 -6.91 -2.09
C GLU A 147 31.19 -7.04 -0.55
N ASN A 148 30.08 -7.08 0.19
CA ASN A 148 30.10 -7.30 1.64
C ASN A 148 30.34 -8.77 2.04
N THR A 149 30.22 -9.71 1.09
CA THR A 149 30.45 -11.14 1.36
C THR A 149 31.91 -11.53 1.13
N GLU A 150 32.63 -10.86 0.22
CA GLU A 150 34.06 -11.11 -0.02
C GLU A 150 35.01 -10.48 1.01
N GLN A 151 34.59 -9.44 1.74
CA GLN A 151 35.41 -8.85 2.81
C GLN A 151 35.35 -9.58 4.16
N LYS A 152 34.49 -10.60 4.34
CA LYS A 152 34.35 -11.34 5.61
C LYS A 152 35.23 -12.59 5.76
N GLN A 153 36.12 -12.90 4.80
CA GLN A 153 37.05 -14.04 4.94
C GLN A 153 38.48 -13.69 5.38
N ASN A 154 38.83 -12.41 5.56
CA ASN A 154 40.16 -12.02 6.05
C ASN A 154 40.06 -10.98 7.17
N GLN A 155 39.81 -11.42 8.41
CA GLN A 155 40.42 -10.90 9.65
C GLN A 155 39.65 -11.37 10.88
N GLU A 156 40.11 -12.47 11.47
CA GLU A 156 39.82 -12.82 12.85
C GLU A 156 40.99 -12.34 13.73
N LYS A 157 40.77 -11.23 14.43
CA LYS A 157 41.37 -10.76 15.71
C LYS A 157 41.50 -9.24 15.70
N THR A 158 40.64 -8.56 16.46
CA THR A 158 41.01 -7.74 17.64
C THR A 158 39.76 -7.02 18.16
N VAL A 159 39.69 -6.90 19.48
CA VAL A 159 38.60 -6.46 20.33
C VAL A 159 38.45 -4.92 20.37
N ASN A 160 37.20 -4.45 20.53
CA ASN A 160 36.68 -3.19 21.11
C ASN A 160 35.99 -2.14 20.21
N GLU A 161 34.73 -1.88 20.59
CA GLU A 161 34.01 -0.59 20.78
C GLU A 161 33.79 0.41 19.63
N ILE A 162 32.48 0.70 19.41
CA ILE A 162 31.80 2.01 19.16
C ILE A 162 30.77 1.95 18.01
N ASN A 163 29.51 2.15 18.39
CA ASN A 163 28.48 3.03 17.80
C ASN A 163 28.45 3.24 16.27
N ASP A 164 27.36 2.88 15.60
CA ASP A 164 26.35 3.84 15.08
C ASP A 164 25.29 3.19 14.18
N ASN A 165 24.05 3.62 14.42
CA ASN A 165 22.91 3.77 13.51
C ASN A 165 22.98 3.12 12.10
N SER A 166 22.32 1.97 11.94
CA SER A 166 21.72 1.59 10.66
C SER A 166 20.22 1.95 10.68
N LYS A 167 19.89 3.09 10.08
CA LYS A 167 18.51 3.49 9.81
C LYS A 167 17.91 2.53 8.78
N ASN A 168 16.85 1.85 9.19
CA ASN A 168 15.85 1.22 8.33
C ASN A 168 15.52 2.12 7.12
N ILE A 169 15.79 1.63 5.91
CA ILE A 169 15.14 2.12 4.70
C ILE A 169 14.12 1.06 4.31
N GLN A 170 12.97 1.10 4.98
CA GLN A 170 11.74 0.50 4.49
C GLN A 170 10.90 1.64 3.92
N LYS A 171 11.14 1.97 2.65
CA LYS A 171 10.25 2.86 1.88
C LYS A 171 9.14 2.02 1.28
N GLU A 172 8.18 1.66 2.11
CA GLU A 172 6.86 1.28 1.63
C GLU A 172 5.94 2.49 1.82
N MET A 173 5.21 2.86 0.77
CA MET A 173 4.08 3.77 0.86
C MET A 173 2.94 3.07 1.62
N GLU A 174 3.15 2.82 2.91
CA GLU A 174 2.07 2.50 3.83
C GLU A 174 1.15 3.71 3.88
N LYS A 175 -0.16 3.45 3.75
CA LYS A 175 -1.17 4.40 4.21
C LYS A 175 -0.73 4.83 5.61
N THR A 176 -0.63 6.12 5.87
CA THR A 176 -0.09 6.69 7.11
C THR A 176 -1.00 6.36 8.30
N GLU A 177 -1.03 5.11 8.72
CA GLU A 177 -1.72 4.64 9.90
C GLU A 177 -0.85 5.00 11.11
N ILE A 178 -1.46 5.55 12.16
CA ILE A 178 -0.74 5.99 13.36
C ILE A 178 -0.92 4.95 14.45
N GLY A 179 0.19 4.46 15.00
CA GLY A 179 0.21 3.48 16.08
C GLY A 179 0.92 2.19 15.68
N GLU A 180 1.22 1.36 16.67
CA GLU A 180 1.92 0.08 16.48
C GLU A 180 0.94 -1.06 16.71
N ILE A 181 0.97 -2.05 15.82
CA ILE A 181 0.29 -3.34 16.05
C ILE A 181 1.18 -4.16 16.99
N LYS A 182 0.60 -4.64 18.10
CA LYS A 182 1.28 -5.48 19.09
C LYS A 182 0.48 -6.76 19.36
N PRO A 183 1.07 -7.79 19.99
CA PRO A 183 0.35 -9.01 20.32
C PRO A 183 -0.95 -8.74 21.11
N GLY A 184 -2.00 -9.51 20.81
CA GLY A 184 -3.34 -9.36 21.38
C GLY A 184 -4.32 -8.62 20.46
N ILE A 185 -5.26 -7.89 21.06
CA ILE A 185 -6.30 -7.12 20.36
C ILE A 185 -5.75 -5.76 19.95
N ASN A 186 -5.91 -5.41 18.67
CA ASN A 186 -5.62 -4.10 18.11
C ASN A 186 -6.88 -3.55 17.44
N LEU A 187 -7.29 -2.35 17.79
CA LEU A 187 -8.46 -1.69 17.23
C LEU A 187 -8.03 -0.54 16.34
N GLN A 188 -8.66 -0.40 15.18
CA GLN A 188 -8.46 0.74 14.28
C GLN A 188 -9.69 1.66 14.35
N GLY A 189 -9.46 2.94 14.61
CA GLY A 189 -10.52 3.96 14.63
C GLY A 189 -9.99 5.35 14.30
N TYR A 190 -10.79 6.37 14.61
CA TYR A 190 -10.43 7.77 14.34
C TYR A 190 -10.41 8.60 15.62
N CYS A 191 -9.36 9.41 15.77
CA CYS A 191 -9.26 10.33 16.89
C CYS A 191 -10.17 11.56 16.67
N ILE A 192 -11.01 11.90 17.65
CA ILE A 192 -11.89 13.08 17.60
C ILE A 192 -11.29 14.33 18.28
N ASN A 193 -10.12 14.19 18.94
CA ASN A 193 -9.47 15.32 19.58
C ASN A 193 -8.93 16.29 18.52
N GLN A 194 -9.58 17.44 18.34
CA GLN A 194 -9.21 18.44 17.32
C GLN A 194 -7.76 18.95 17.42
N THR A 195 -7.11 18.82 18.58
CA THR A 195 -5.71 19.20 18.76
C THR A 195 -4.72 18.10 18.36
N CYS A 196 -5.16 16.86 18.23
CA CYS A 196 -4.35 15.71 17.82
C CYS A 196 -4.02 15.76 16.33
N LEU A 197 -2.79 15.38 15.95
CA LEU A 197 -2.36 15.41 14.56
C LEU A 197 -3.19 14.41 13.73
N ALA A 198 -3.37 13.19 14.24
CA ALA A 198 -4.17 12.16 13.60
C ALA A 198 -5.60 12.64 13.25
N ALA A 199 -6.23 13.39 14.16
CA ALA A 199 -7.58 13.92 13.96
C ALA A 199 -7.63 14.99 12.87
N LYS A 200 -6.65 15.92 12.84
CA LYS A 200 -6.60 17.02 11.88
C LYS A 200 -6.54 16.55 10.43
N VAL A 201 -5.82 15.46 10.18
CA VAL A 201 -5.69 14.85 8.85
C VAL A 201 -6.58 13.62 8.66
N LYS A 202 -7.48 13.34 9.61
CA LYS A 202 -8.41 12.19 9.60
C LYS A 202 -7.72 10.84 9.33
N LEU A 203 -6.53 10.66 9.88
CA LEU A 203 -5.79 9.40 9.73
C LEU A 203 -6.36 8.33 10.67
N PRO A 204 -6.48 7.07 10.20
CA PRO A 204 -6.84 5.96 11.06
C PRO A 204 -5.72 5.70 12.08
N VAL A 205 -6.13 5.31 13.28
CA VAL A 205 -5.26 5.15 14.44
C VAL A 205 -5.43 3.75 15.01
N TRP A 206 -4.33 3.04 15.17
CA TRP A 206 -4.28 1.76 15.88
C TRP A 206 -4.17 1.96 17.38
N VAL A 207 -5.02 1.27 18.13
CA VAL A 207 -4.99 1.19 19.57
C VAL A 207 -4.79 -0.26 19.97
N ASN A 208 -3.66 -0.56 20.59
CA ASN A 208 -3.40 -1.87 21.15
C ASN A 208 -4.01 -1.98 22.55
N ILE A 209 -4.84 -2.99 22.74
CA ILE A 209 -5.45 -3.35 24.03
C ILE A 209 -4.62 -4.45 24.72
N GLY A 210 -3.95 -5.30 23.92
CA GLY A 210 -3.17 -6.44 24.42
C GLY A 210 -4.01 -7.70 24.60
N PHE A 211 -3.59 -8.58 25.50
CA PHE A 211 -4.29 -9.83 25.82
C PHE A 211 -5.37 -9.58 26.87
N ASP A 212 -6.59 -9.28 26.43
CA ASP A 212 -7.69 -8.92 27.31
C ASP A 212 -9.03 -9.47 26.80
N ASN A 213 -10.08 -9.31 27.61
CA ASN A 213 -11.47 -9.45 27.20
C ASN A 213 -12.15 -8.08 27.29
N ILE A 214 -12.59 -7.56 26.14
CA ILE A 214 -13.27 -6.27 26.07
C ILE A 214 -14.65 -6.41 25.45
N THR A 215 -15.58 -5.62 25.94
CA THR A 215 -16.89 -5.42 25.34
C THR A 215 -17.07 -3.96 24.98
N PHE A 216 -17.51 -3.65 23.76
CA PHE A 216 -17.79 -2.28 23.37
C PHE A 216 -18.93 -2.18 22.37
N VAL A 217 -19.55 -1.01 22.26
CA VAL A 217 -20.47 -0.66 21.17
C VAL A 217 -19.71 0.24 20.21
N SER A 218 -19.65 -0.14 18.93
CA SER A 218 -18.78 0.51 17.93
C SER A 218 -18.90 2.04 17.89
N ASP A 219 -20.10 2.57 18.13
CA ASP A 219 -20.43 3.98 17.97
C ASP A 219 -20.19 4.79 19.25
N ASN A 220 -20.20 4.13 20.41
CA ASN A 220 -20.11 4.77 21.72
C ASN A 220 -18.76 4.52 22.40
N ALA A 221 -17.93 3.65 21.85
CA ALA A 221 -16.64 3.32 22.41
C ALA A 221 -15.63 4.45 22.25
N SER A 222 -14.80 4.64 23.28
CA SER A 222 -13.70 5.58 23.25
C SER A 222 -12.46 4.95 23.85
N PHE A 223 -11.36 4.98 23.09
CA PHE A 223 -10.09 4.40 23.47
C PHE A 223 -8.96 5.42 23.45
N SER A 224 -7.90 5.14 24.21
CA SER A 224 -6.73 6.00 24.34
C SER A 224 -5.96 6.11 23.02
N CYS A 225 -5.90 7.32 22.47
CA CYS A 225 -5.14 7.63 21.27
C CYS A 225 -3.63 7.53 21.55
N PRO A 226 -2.83 6.75 20.81
CA PRO A 226 -1.38 6.69 20.99
C PRO A 226 -0.67 8.03 20.75
N ASP A 227 -1.22 8.91 19.91
CA ASP A 227 -0.62 10.23 19.60
C ASP A 227 -0.90 11.24 20.74
N CYS A 228 -2.18 11.53 21.02
CA CYS A 228 -2.54 12.55 22.02
C CYS A 228 -2.74 12.02 23.45
N LYS A 229 -2.65 10.70 23.67
CA LYS A 229 -2.83 9.99 24.95
C LYS A 229 -4.19 10.17 25.64
N LYS A 230 -5.16 10.81 24.99
CA LYS A 230 -6.53 10.98 25.49
C LYS A 230 -7.43 9.86 24.99
N SER A 231 -8.44 9.49 25.78
CA SER A 231 -9.50 8.58 25.33
C SER A 231 -10.41 9.31 24.33
N THR A 232 -10.01 9.27 23.07
CA THR A 232 -10.68 10.01 21.98
C THR A 232 -10.66 9.25 20.65
N VAL A 233 -10.15 8.01 20.60
CA VAL A 233 -10.31 7.16 19.41
C VAL A 233 -11.70 6.55 19.47
N THR A 234 -12.52 6.92 18.50
CA THR A 234 -13.92 6.47 18.34
C THR A 234 -14.09 5.89 16.94
N SER A 235 -15.32 5.55 16.54
CA SER A 235 -15.64 5.08 15.18
C SER A 235 -14.75 3.90 14.78
N ILE A 236 -14.78 2.84 15.60
CA ILE A 236 -13.94 1.68 15.37
C ILE A 236 -14.41 0.97 14.11
N ILE A 237 -13.53 0.88 13.12
CA ILE A 237 -13.83 0.31 11.79
C ILE A 237 -13.23 -1.08 11.60
N LYS A 238 -12.22 -1.44 12.39
CA LYS A 238 -11.49 -2.69 12.25
C LYS A 238 -10.98 -3.18 13.60
N ALA A 239 -11.02 -4.49 13.80
CA ALA A 239 -10.29 -5.18 14.86
C ALA A 239 -9.28 -6.14 14.23
N MET A 240 -8.08 -6.20 14.79
CA MET A 240 -7.03 -7.12 14.39
C MET A 240 -6.50 -7.85 15.61
N PHE A 241 -6.52 -9.18 15.52
CA PHE A 241 -5.87 -10.05 16.49
C PHE A 241 -4.52 -10.44 15.93
N TYR A 242 -3.48 -10.27 16.72
CA TYR A 242 -2.11 -10.55 16.32
C TYR A 242 -1.43 -11.42 17.37
N ASN A 243 -0.83 -12.53 16.93
CA ASN A 243 -0.13 -13.49 17.77
C ASN A 243 -0.95 -13.88 19.03
N ALA A 244 -2.23 -14.18 18.83
CA ALA A 244 -3.18 -14.48 19.90
C ALA A 244 -4.14 -15.59 19.49
N GLU A 245 -4.58 -16.39 20.46
CA GLU A 245 -5.81 -17.17 20.34
C GLU A 245 -6.98 -16.24 20.64
N HIS A 246 -7.94 -16.15 19.73
CA HIS A 246 -8.97 -15.12 19.85
C HIS A 246 -10.38 -15.60 19.58
N SER A 247 -11.32 -14.86 20.14
CA SER A 247 -12.71 -14.94 19.75
C SER A 247 -13.31 -13.55 19.54
N ILE A 248 -14.17 -13.44 18.55
CA ILE A 248 -14.96 -12.24 18.27
C ILE A 248 -16.43 -12.63 18.18
N TYR A 249 -17.27 -11.88 18.88
CA TYR A 249 -18.71 -12.01 18.86
C TYR A 249 -19.33 -10.64 18.61
N ALA A 250 -20.24 -10.56 17.64
CA ALA A 250 -21.02 -9.35 17.37
C ALA A 250 -22.49 -9.59 17.75
N SER A 251 -23.14 -8.59 18.35
CA SER A 251 -24.56 -8.63 18.65
C SER A 251 -25.36 -8.75 17.35
N GLY A 252 -25.91 -9.94 17.09
CA GLY A 252 -26.67 -10.24 15.87
C GLY A 252 -26.11 -11.41 15.06
N ASP A 253 -24.88 -11.85 15.35
CA ASP A 253 -24.32 -13.04 14.73
C ASP A 253 -24.70 -14.31 15.53
N PRO A 254 -25.09 -15.40 14.86
CA PRO A 254 -25.58 -16.60 15.54
C PRO A 254 -24.48 -17.39 16.26
N MET A 255 -23.20 -17.25 15.87
CA MET A 255 -22.09 -17.95 16.50
C MET A 255 -20.82 -17.08 16.55
N PRO A 256 -20.07 -17.12 17.66
CA PRO A 256 -18.78 -16.46 17.76
C PRO A 256 -17.75 -17.12 16.83
N VAL A 257 -16.89 -16.32 16.22
CA VAL A 257 -15.72 -16.83 15.50
C VAL A 257 -14.63 -17.12 16.52
N ASN A 258 -14.10 -18.34 16.51
CA ASN A 258 -12.95 -18.76 17.33
C ASN A 258 -11.85 -19.29 16.40
N ASP A 259 -10.66 -18.73 16.53
CA ASP A 259 -9.55 -18.97 15.62
C ASP A 259 -8.21 -18.76 16.36
N ASN A 260 -7.13 -19.32 15.82
CA ASN A 260 -5.77 -19.26 16.36
C ASN A 260 -4.72 -18.87 15.31
N ASN A 261 -5.18 -18.31 14.20
CA ASN A 261 -4.32 -17.74 13.17
C ASN A 261 -3.39 -16.64 13.72
N TYR A 262 -2.18 -16.58 13.17
CA TYR A 262 -1.15 -15.61 13.57
C TYR A 262 -1.63 -14.16 13.45
N GLN A 263 -2.42 -13.86 12.44
CA GLN A 263 -3.01 -12.54 12.22
C GLN A 263 -4.41 -12.68 11.63
N CYS A 264 -5.41 -12.16 12.31
CA CYS A 264 -6.79 -12.10 11.82
C CYS A 264 -7.33 -10.68 11.87
N SER A 265 -8.03 -10.26 10.81
CA SER A 265 -8.63 -8.95 10.69
C SER A 265 -10.13 -9.06 10.47
N TYR A 266 -10.90 -8.28 11.24
CA TYR A 266 -12.35 -8.23 11.17
C TYR A 266 -12.81 -6.80 10.95
N ALA A 267 -13.75 -6.62 10.01
CA ALA A 267 -14.44 -5.35 9.84
C ALA A 267 -15.47 -5.17 10.96
N ILE A 268 -15.47 -3.99 11.59
CA ILE A 268 -16.40 -3.64 12.67
C ILE A 268 -17.51 -2.80 12.07
N LYS A 269 -18.75 -3.28 12.19
CA LYS A 269 -19.94 -2.59 11.69
C LYS A 269 -20.41 -1.56 12.73
N PRO A 270 -20.82 -0.35 12.29
CA PRO A 270 -21.40 0.63 13.18
C PRO A 270 -22.72 0.12 13.79
N GLY A 271 -23.08 0.63 14.96
CA GLY A 271 -24.29 0.31 15.72
C GLY A 271 -24.30 -1.04 16.44
N LEU A 272 -23.28 -1.90 16.28
CA LEU A 272 -23.25 -3.22 16.92
C LEU A 272 -22.41 -3.22 18.20
N SER A 273 -22.77 -4.11 19.13
CA SER A 273 -21.94 -4.46 20.26
C SER A 273 -21.02 -5.62 19.90
N TYR A 274 -19.77 -5.54 20.35
CA TYR A 274 -18.76 -6.56 20.15
C TYR A 274 -18.20 -7.01 21.49
N GLU A 275 -18.01 -8.32 21.62
CA GLU A 275 -17.20 -8.95 22.66
C GLU A 275 -15.96 -9.55 21.98
N LEU A 276 -14.79 -9.04 22.36
CA LEU A 276 -13.50 -9.46 21.82
C LEU A 276 -12.66 -10.05 22.94
N LYS A 277 -12.10 -11.23 22.70
CA LYS A 277 -11.19 -11.88 23.63
C LYS A 277 -9.91 -12.26 22.91
N ALA A 278 -8.76 -11.98 23.53
CA ALA A 278 -7.47 -12.45 23.07
C ALA A 278 -6.67 -13.05 24.22
N ASN A 279 -6.12 -14.24 24.01
CA ASN A 279 -5.23 -14.91 24.93
C ASN A 279 -3.86 -15.10 24.26
N LYS A 280 -2.81 -15.20 25.08
CA LYS A 280 -1.50 -15.63 24.57
C LYS A 280 -1.65 -17.01 23.93
N ILE A 281 -1.07 -17.19 22.73
CA ILE A 281 -1.00 -18.50 22.10
C ILE A 281 -0.29 -19.46 23.05
N ARG A 282 -0.92 -20.59 23.34
CA ARG A 282 -0.33 -21.66 24.12
C ARG A 282 0.03 -22.81 23.20
N GLN A 283 1.15 -23.46 23.48
CA GLN A 283 1.47 -24.71 22.82
C GLN A 283 0.50 -25.79 23.32
N HIS A 284 -0.44 -26.20 22.47
CA HIS A 284 -1.42 -27.25 22.76
C HIS A 284 -0.84 -28.66 22.62
N ALA A 285 0.48 -28.82 22.74
CA ALA A 285 1.10 -30.13 22.68
C ALA A 285 0.93 -30.84 24.03
N LYS A 286 0.53 -32.11 24.01
CA LYS A 286 0.36 -32.89 25.24
C LYS A 286 1.69 -33.18 25.93
N ASN A 287 2.74 -33.37 25.14
CA ASN A 287 4.12 -33.60 25.54
C ASN A 287 5.05 -33.27 24.36
N ILE A 288 6.36 -33.46 24.54
CA ILE A 288 7.36 -33.14 23.52
C ILE A 288 7.27 -34.09 22.31
N GLU A 289 6.88 -35.34 22.51
CA GLU A 289 6.68 -36.31 21.44
C GLU A 289 5.51 -35.92 20.52
N ASP A 290 4.39 -35.48 21.09
CA ASP A 290 3.24 -34.95 20.33
C ASP A 290 3.62 -33.71 19.52
N LEU A 291 4.44 -32.81 20.11
CA LEU A 291 4.99 -31.68 19.35
C LEU A 291 5.86 -32.15 18.18
N ARG A 292 6.76 -33.10 18.42
CA ARG A 292 7.65 -33.63 17.40
C ARG A 292 6.86 -34.27 16.25
N GLU A 293 5.86 -35.08 16.56
CA GLU A 293 4.99 -35.74 15.58
C GLU A 293 4.17 -34.72 14.78
N ARG A 294 3.67 -33.65 15.42
CA ARG A 294 2.95 -32.57 14.73
C ARG A 294 3.86 -31.79 13.79
N SER A 295 5.07 -31.47 14.23
CA SER A 295 6.08 -30.81 13.40
C SER A 295 6.49 -31.67 12.21
N GLU A 296 6.71 -32.97 12.41
CA GLU A 296 7.03 -33.90 11.34
C GLU A 296 5.89 -34.02 10.32
N ARG A 297 4.63 -34.11 10.78
CA ARG A 297 3.46 -34.09 9.90
C ARG A 297 3.36 -32.80 9.10
N ALA A 298 3.57 -31.65 9.74
CA ALA A 298 3.55 -30.34 9.06
C ALA A 298 4.66 -30.23 7.99
N MET A 299 5.87 -30.70 8.29
CA MET A 299 6.96 -30.73 7.31
C MET A 299 6.71 -31.68 6.14
N ASN A 300 5.91 -32.74 6.36
CA ASN A 300 5.49 -33.68 5.32
C ASN A 300 4.24 -33.24 4.56
N ASP A 301 3.68 -32.07 4.88
CA ASP A 301 2.56 -31.50 4.15
C ASP A 301 2.91 -31.31 2.67
N VAL A 302 1.93 -31.46 1.78
CA VAL A 302 2.14 -31.37 0.33
C VAL A 302 2.56 -29.96 -0.08
N GLU A 303 2.01 -28.92 0.55
CA GLU A 303 2.31 -27.53 0.23
C GLU A 303 3.74 -27.18 0.65
N ILE A 304 4.16 -27.61 1.84
CA ILE A 304 5.54 -27.44 2.31
C ILE A 304 6.51 -28.18 1.41
N ARG A 305 6.21 -29.42 1.01
CA ARG A 305 7.07 -30.18 0.08
C ARG A 305 7.18 -29.52 -1.29
N ASN A 306 6.07 -28.99 -1.82
CA ASN A 306 6.06 -28.25 -3.08
C ASN A 306 6.91 -26.97 -2.97
N LEU A 307 6.76 -26.22 -1.88
CA LEU A 307 7.57 -25.03 -1.61
C LEU A 307 9.06 -25.38 -1.53
N VAL A 308 9.43 -26.42 -0.79
CA VAL A 308 10.82 -26.89 -0.69
C VAL A 308 11.36 -27.26 -2.07
N THR A 309 10.58 -27.96 -2.88
CA THR A 309 10.96 -28.33 -4.25
C THR A 309 11.18 -27.09 -5.11
N GLU A 310 10.32 -26.08 -4.98
CA GLU A 310 10.43 -24.83 -5.72
C GLU A 310 11.69 -24.05 -5.32
N LEU A 311 11.96 -23.91 -4.01
CA LEU A 311 13.17 -23.27 -3.50
C LEU A 311 14.44 -23.97 -4.02
N GLN A 312 14.45 -25.30 -4.04
CA GLN A 312 15.57 -26.08 -4.54
C GLN A 312 15.84 -25.88 -6.04
N LYS A 313 14.83 -25.54 -6.85
CA LYS A 313 15.03 -25.15 -8.28
C LYS A 313 15.86 -23.88 -8.43
N TYR A 314 15.83 -23.01 -7.43
CA TYR A 314 16.63 -21.78 -7.38
C TYR A 314 17.93 -21.99 -6.59
N GLU A 315 18.38 -23.24 -6.42
CA GLU A 315 19.61 -23.61 -5.70
C GLU A 315 19.61 -23.19 -4.22
N ILE A 316 18.43 -22.89 -3.65
CA ILE A 316 18.28 -22.58 -2.23
C ILE A 316 18.27 -23.89 -1.45
N THR A 317 19.25 -24.06 -0.57
CA THR A 317 19.38 -25.27 0.26
C THR A 317 18.45 -25.19 1.46
N VAL A 318 17.41 -26.02 1.49
CA VAL A 318 16.58 -26.23 2.67
C VAL A 318 17.22 -27.31 3.55
N VAL A 319 17.74 -26.92 4.71
CA VAL A 319 18.36 -27.84 5.66
C VAL A 319 17.27 -28.70 6.31
N LYS A 320 17.42 -30.03 6.18
CA LYS A 320 16.58 -30.98 6.91
C LYS A 320 17.18 -31.23 8.29
N PRO A 321 16.37 -31.34 9.35
CA PRO A 321 16.88 -31.76 10.64
C PRO A 321 17.50 -33.17 10.53
N PRO A 322 18.57 -33.46 11.29
CA PRO A 322 19.14 -34.79 11.32
C PRO A 322 18.10 -35.81 11.79
N ASN A 323 18.09 -37.00 11.18
CA ASN A 323 17.28 -38.12 11.67
C ASN A 323 17.89 -38.57 13.01
N TYR A 324 17.14 -38.40 14.10
CA TYR A 324 17.53 -38.81 15.45
C TYR A 324 17.17 -40.26 15.74
#